data_AF-A0A967G6H2-F1
#
_entry.id   AF-A0A967G6H2-F1
#
_cell.length_a   1.000
_cell.length_b   1.000
_cell.length_c   1.000
_cell.angle_alpha   90.00
_cell.angle_beta   90.00
_cell.angle_gamma   90.00
#
_symmetry.space_group_name_H-M   'P 1'
#
loop_
_entity.id
_entity.type
_entity.pdbx_description
1 polymer ?
#
loop_
_entity_poly.entity_id
_entity_poly.type
_entity_poly.pdbx_seq_one_letter_code
_entity_poly.pdbx_strand_id
1 'polypeptide(L)' 'RYFCDEYASGRTPNPCIVCNSQIKFGLLFEEALKMGAKYFATGHYARVMRSNDDFYLCKGI' A
#
# COMPACT_ATOMS: atom_id res chain seq x y z
N ARG A 1 14.46 -14.22 -0.41
CA ARG A 1 13.06 -13.98 -0.80
C ARG A 1 12.20 -13.80 0.47
N TYR A 2 11.83 -12.56 0.87
CA TYR A 2 11.14 -12.27 2.15
C TYR A 2 10.12 -13.34 2.59
N PHE A 3 9.04 -13.55 1.82
CA PHE A 3 7.98 -14.49 2.21
C PHE A 3 8.49 -15.92 2.48
N CYS A 4 9.26 -16.49 1.55
CA CYS A 4 9.80 -17.84 1.70
C CYS A 4 10.85 -17.93 2.81
N ASP A 5 11.71 -16.91 2.95
CA ASP A 5 12.78 -16.89 3.95
C ASP A 5 12.19 -16.80 5.37
N GLU A 6 11.15 -15.98 5.56
CA GLU A 6 10.43 -15.86 6.84
C GLU A 6 9.80 -17.20 7.24
N TYR A 7 9.11 -17.87 6.30
CA TYR A 7 8.58 -19.22 6.55
C TYR A 7 9.68 -20.25 6.83
N ALA A 8 10.77 -20.24 6.05
CA ALA A 8 11.91 -21.13 6.26
C ALA A 8 12.57 -20.93 7.64
N SER A 9 12.45 -19.72 8.19
CA SER A 9 12.93 -19.38 9.54
C SER A 9 11.90 -19.61 10.67
N GLY A 10 10.78 -20.26 10.38
CA GLY A 10 9.74 -20.58 11.37
C GLY A 10 8.86 -19.39 11.79
N ARG A 11 8.88 -18.28 11.03
CA ARG A 11 8.00 -17.13 11.27
C ARG A 11 6.77 -17.19 10.37
N THR A 12 5.73 -16.47 10.76
CA THR A 12 4.51 -16.29 9.96
C THR A 12 4.54 -14.92 9.29
N PRO A 13 5.04 -14.81 8.04
CA PRO A 13 5.10 -13.53 7.35
C PRO A 13 3.72 -13.02 6.97
N ASN A 14 3.57 -11.70 6.97
CA ASN A 14 2.47 -11.03 6.30
C ASN A 14 2.98 -10.49 4.94
N PRO A 15 2.69 -11.13 3.80
CA PRO A 15 3.12 -10.61 2.50
C PRO A 15 2.32 -9.38 2.05
N CYS A 16 1.10 -9.20 2.57
CA CYS A 16 0.23 -8.10 2.17
C CYS A 16 0.79 -6.73 2.58
N ILE A 17 1.50 -6.65 3.72
CA ILE A 17 2.13 -5.40 4.15
C ILE A 17 3.24 -4.97 3.17
N VAL A 18 4.03 -5.93 2.68
CA VAL A 18 5.10 -5.70 1.70
C VAL A 18 4.50 -5.36 0.33
N CYS A 19 3.45 -6.08 -0.09
CA CYS A 19 2.74 -5.79 -1.33
C CYS A 19 2.13 -4.38 -1.32
N ASN A 20 1.52 -3.95 -0.22
CA ASN A 20 0.96 -2.60 -0.12
C ASN A 20 2.04 -1.52 -0.29
N SER A 21 3.17 -1.64 0.42
CA SER A 21 4.23 -0.62 0.36
C SER A 21 5.05 -0.64 -0.94
N GLN A 22 5.39 -1.82 -1.46
CA GLN A 22 6.30 -1.94 -2.61
C GLN A 22 5.58 -2.05 -3.96
N ILE A 23 4.43 -2.72 -4.01
CA ILE A 23 3.73 -2.98 -5.27
C ILE A 23 2.61 -1.97 -5.47
N LYS A 24 1.64 -1.90 -4.53
CA LYS A 24 0.44 -1.09 -4.73
C LYS A 24 0.70 0.41 -4.65
N PHE A 25 1.34 0.86 -3.58
CA PHE A 25 1.71 2.27 -3.39
C PHE A 25 3.15 2.56 -3.80
N GLY A 26 3.89 1.54 -4.27
CA GLY A 26 5.18 1.69 -4.93
C GLY A 26 5.01 1.60 -6.44
N LEU A 27 5.38 0.47 -7.05
CA LEU A 27 5.45 0.29 -8.51
C LEU A 27 4.18 0.74 -9.27
N LEU A 28 2.98 0.35 -8.82
CA LEU A 28 1.73 0.73 -9.49
C LEU A 28 1.43 2.23 -9.36
N PHE A 29 1.78 2.82 -8.23
CA PHE A 29 1.63 4.25 -8.00
C PHE A 29 2.60 5.06 -8.88
N GLU A 30 3.87 4.65 -8.94
CA GLU A 30 4.87 5.26 -9.81
C GLU A 30 4.46 5.19 -11.29
N GLU A 31 3.92 4.06 -11.73
CA GLU A 31 3.45 3.91 -13.11
C GLU A 31 2.25 4.82 -13.40
N ALA A 32 1.30 4.92 -12.47
CA ALA A 32 0.19 5.85 -12.60
C ALA A 32 0.68 7.31 -12.71
N LEU A 33 1.69 7.70 -11.93
CA LEU A 33 2.29 9.04 -12.04
C LEU A 33 2.94 9.28 -13.40
N LYS A 34 3.66 8.30 -13.95
CA LYS A 34 4.26 8.39 -15.30
C LYS A 34 3.21 8.54 -16.40
N MET A 35 2.03 7.95 -16.21
CA MET A 35 0.88 8.11 -17.11
C MET A 35 0.16 9.47 -16.93
N GLY A 36 0.62 10.34 -16.03
CA GLY A 36 0.03 11.64 -15.77
C GLY A 36 -1.21 11.60 -14.88
N ALA A 37 -1.41 10.54 -14.09
CA ALA A 37 -2.54 10.45 -13.18
C ALA A 37 -2.42 11.49 -12.06
N LYS A 38 -3.49 12.26 -11.84
CA LYS A 38 -3.59 13.21 -10.73
C LYS A 38 -3.98 12.55 -9.39
N TYR A 39 -4.67 11.43 -9.47
CA TYR A 39 -5.14 10.67 -8.31
C TYR A 39 -4.90 9.17 -8.53
N PHE A 40 -4.62 8.48 -7.44
CA PHE A 40 -4.48 7.03 -7.41
C PHE A 40 -5.52 6.45 -6.46
N ALA A 41 -6.26 5.44 -6.91
CA ALA A 41 -7.34 4.84 -6.14
C ALA A 41 -7.16 3.32 -6.06
N THR A 42 -7.60 2.73 -4.95
CA THR A 42 -7.60 1.29 -4.73
C THR A 42 -8.90 0.87 -4.07
N GLY A 43 -9.27 -0.40 -4.17
CA GLY A 43 -10.47 -0.96 -3.51
C GLY A 43 -10.32 -1.25 -2.02
N HIS A 44 -9.31 -0.68 -1.33
CA HIS A 44 -9.16 -0.92 0.11
C HIS A 44 -10.33 -0.31 0.88
N TYR A 45 -10.88 -1.07 1.82
CA TYR A 45 -11.92 -0.60 2.73
C TYR A 45 -11.32 0.28 3.84
N ALA A 46 -10.87 1.45 3.43
CA ALA A 46 -10.24 2.48 4.25
C ALA A 46 -10.62 3.86 3.71
N ARG A 47 -10.38 4.89 4.50
CA ARG A 47 -10.67 6.28 4.11
C ARG A 47 -9.42 7.13 4.27
N VAL A 48 -9.32 8.16 3.44
CA VAL A 48 -8.31 9.22 3.58
C VAL A 48 -9.04 10.48 4.02
N MET A 49 -8.64 11.05 5.15
CA MET A 49 -9.16 12.32 5.63
C MET A 49 -8.09 13.39 5.44
N ARG A 50 -8.44 14.52 4.83
CA ARG A 50 -7.58 15.70 4.79
C ARG A 50 -7.95 16.62 5.94
N SER A 51 -6.97 17.04 6.73
CA SER A 51 -7.15 18.10 7.74
C SER A 51 -5.99 19.08 7.60
N ASN A 52 -6.31 20.35 7.33
CA ASN A 52 -5.33 21.36 6.93
C ASN A 52 -4.48 20.88 5.72
N ASP A 53 -3.16 20.85 5.89
CA ASP A 53 -2.19 20.37 4.90
C ASP A 53 -1.80 18.90 5.08
N ASP A 54 -2.36 18.22 6.08
CA ASP A 54 -2.06 16.83 6.41
C ASP A 54 -3.11 15.85 5.87
N PHE A 55 -2.67 14.62 5.63
CA PHE A 55 -3.50 13.49 5.25
C PHE A 55 -3.43 12.39 6.32
N TYR A 56 -4.60 11.87 6.69
CA TYR A 56 -4.75 10.82 7.70
C TYR A 56 -5.39 9.58 7.09
N LEU A 57 -4.86 8.40 7.45
CA LEU A 57 -5.47 7.12 7.15
C LEU A 57 -6.52 6.79 8.22
N CYS A 58 -7.75 6.54 7.80
CA CYS A 58 -8.88 6.22 8.66
C CYS A 58 -9.46 4.84 8.35
N LYS A 59 -10.13 4.23 9.35
CA LYS A 59 -10.89 2.98 9.17
C LYS A 59 -12.00 3.16 8.10
N GLY A 60 -12.27 2.10 7.35
CA GLY A 60 -13.45 2.00 6.48
C GLY A 60 -14.77 2.18 7.26
N ILE A 61 -15.87 2.37 6.51
CA ILE A 61 -17.20 2.73 7.04
C ILE A 61 -17.71 1.65 8.01
#